data_AF-A0A831KKV0-F1
#
_entry.id   AF-A0A831KKV0-F1
#
_cell.length_a   1.000
_cell.length_b   1.000
_cell.length_c   1.000
_cell.angle_alpha   90.00
_cell.angle_beta   90.00
_cell.angle_gamma   90.00
#
_symmetry.space_group_name_H-M   'P 1'
#
loop_
_entity.id
_entity.type
_entity.pdbx_description
1 polymer ?
#
loop_
_entity_poly.entity_id
_entity_poly.type
_entity_poly.pdbx_seq_one_letter_code
_entity_poly.pdbx_strand_id
1 'polypeptide(L)'
;MCFRKAEGAADRRHRQRHRYASFHGLALVYLGDPGGLALCRGAAAADELDVVLLRNLALAELRAGHRRRALAALQRGLAVDPREPELLRLRRSLGTRRRPVLGFLGRDHPLNRLLGRVTYRRRAG
;
A
#
# COMPACT_ATOMS: atom_id res chain seq x y z
N MET A 1 -1.44 8.38 -15.73
CA MET A 1 -2.51 9.41 -15.77
C MET A 1 -3.87 8.91 -16.28
N CYS A 2 -4.06 7.63 -16.63
CA CYS A 2 -5.34 7.13 -17.17
C CYS A 2 -6.45 6.98 -16.11
N PHE A 3 -6.11 6.60 -14.88
CA PHE A 3 -7.10 6.42 -13.80
C PHE A 3 -7.79 7.71 -13.37
N ARG A 4 -7.09 8.84 -13.31
CA ARG A 4 -7.68 10.16 -13.04
C ARG A 4 -8.72 10.57 -14.08
N LYS A 5 -8.46 10.28 -15.37
CA LYS A 5 -9.43 10.52 -16.44
C LYS A 5 -10.66 9.62 -16.28
N ALA A 6 -10.46 8.35 -15.92
CA ALA A 6 -11.55 7.42 -15.63
C ALA A 6 -12.38 7.85 -14.39
N GLU A 7 -11.76 8.38 -13.34
CA GLU A 7 -12.49 8.94 -12.18
C GLU A 7 -13.36 10.15 -12.54
N GLY A 8 -12.88 11.01 -13.44
CA GLY A 8 -13.61 12.19 -13.90
C GLY A 8 -14.72 11.86 -14.91
N ALA A 9 -14.56 10.79 -15.68
CA ALA A 9 -15.53 10.32 -16.66
C ALA A 9 -16.58 9.35 -16.09
N ALA A 10 -16.29 8.69 -14.96
CA ALA A 10 -17.24 7.82 -14.29
C ALA A 10 -18.36 8.65 -13.65
N ASP A 11 -19.60 8.37 -14.03
CA ASP A 11 -20.78 8.95 -13.41
C ASP A 11 -20.72 8.77 -11.88
N ARG A 12 -21.26 9.71 -11.10
CA ARG A 12 -21.18 9.69 -9.62
C ARG A 12 -21.75 8.40 -9.02
N ARG A 13 -22.60 7.69 -9.78
CA ARG A 13 -23.25 6.42 -9.42
C ARG A 13 -22.49 5.17 -9.87
N HIS A 14 -21.34 5.30 -10.54
CA HIS A 14 -20.59 4.14 -11.00
C HIS A 14 -20.01 3.38 -9.79
N ARG A 15 -20.51 2.17 -9.56
CA ARG A 15 -20.14 1.27 -8.45
C ARG A 15 -18.62 1.01 -8.32
N GLN A 16 -17.84 1.29 -9.37
CA GLN A 16 -16.39 1.06 -9.42
C GLN A 16 -15.54 2.32 -9.19
N ARG A 17 -16.15 3.50 -9.00
CA ARG A 17 -15.43 4.78 -8.86
C ARG A 17 -14.38 4.74 -7.75
N HIS A 18 -14.72 4.15 -6.59
CA HIS A 18 -13.81 4.02 -5.45
C HIS A 18 -12.60 3.13 -5.76
N ARG A 19 -12.78 2.11 -6.62
CA ARG A 19 -11.65 1.26 -7.06
C ARG A 19 -10.69 2.03 -7.94
N TYR A 20 -11.18 2.83 -8.88
CA TYR A 20 -10.32 3.68 -9.72
C TYR A 20 -9.53 4.68 -8.87
N ALA A 21 -10.17 5.32 -7.90
CA ALA A 21 -9.51 6.22 -6.94
C ALA A 21 -8.41 5.52 -6.14
N SER A 22 -8.71 4.32 -5.66
CA SER A 22 -7.77 3.52 -4.90
C SER A 22 -6.55 3.09 -5.72
N PHE A 23 -6.75 2.65 -6.97
CA PHE A 23 -5.63 2.32 -7.87
C PHE A 23 -4.83 3.55 -8.29
N HIS A 24 -5.50 4.68 -8.52
CA HIS A 24 -4.83 5.94 -8.80
C HIS A 24 -3.93 6.36 -7.62
N GLY A 25 -4.48 6.35 -6.41
CA GLY A 25 -3.76 6.64 -5.18
C GLY A 25 -2.57 5.72 -4.97
N LEU A 26 -2.75 4.42 -5.20
CA LEU A 26 -1.67 3.44 -5.06
C LEU A 26 -0.53 3.71 -6.05
N ALA A 27 -0.85 4.03 -7.31
CA ALA A 27 0.15 4.40 -8.31
C ALA A 27 0.93 5.66 -7.89
N LEU A 28 0.24 6.69 -7.38
CA LEU A 28 0.87 7.91 -6.87
C LEU A 28 1.83 7.62 -5.69
N VAL A 29 1.43 6.75 -4.76
CA VAL A 29 2.30 6.33 -3.65
C VAL A 29 3.56 5.63 -4.16
N TYR A 30 3.47 4.79 -5.20
CA TYR A 30 4.65 4.16 -5.80
C TYR A 30 5.56 5.15 -6.52
N LEU A 31 4.99 6.20 -7.11
CA LEU A 31 5.73 7.31 -7.72
C LEU A 31 6.33 8.28 -6.70
N GLY A 32 6.03 8.11 -5.40
CA GLY A 32 6.55 8.96 -4.33
C GLY A 32 5.72 10.21 -4.05
N ASP A 33 4.51 10.31 -4.62
CA ASP A 33 3.59 11.41 -4.36
C ASP A 33 2.85 11.19 -3.03
N PRO A 34 2.97 12.12 -2.06
CA PRO A 34 2.32 11.99 -0.76
C PRO A 34 0.78 12.05 -0.83
N GLY A 35 0.20 12.66 -1.86
CA GLY A 35 -1.24 12.77 -2.06
C GLY A 35 -1.92 11.43 -2.35
N GLY A 36 -1.18 10.45 -2.88
CA GLY A 36 -1.73 9.14 -3.21
C GLY A 36 -2.30 8.38 -1.99
N LEU A 37 -1.70 8.57 -0.81
CA LEU A 37 -2.14 7.92 0.41
C LEU A 37 -3.53 8.41 0.86
N ALA A 38 -3.79 9.71 0.69
CA ALA A 38 -5.09 10.30 1.00
C ALA A 38 -6.19 9.72 0.09
N LEU A 39 -5.90 9.50 -1.19
CA LEU A 39 -6.83 8.87 -2.12
C LEU A 39 -7.15 7.42 -1.72
N CYS A 40 -6.15 6.62 -1.34
CA CYS A 40 -6.39 5.26 -0.87
C CYS A 40 -7.23 5.24 0.43
N ARG A 41 -6.96 6.15 1.37
CA ARG A 41 -7.75 6.28 2.62
C ARG A 41 -9.19 6.69 2.34
N GLY A 42 -9.39 7.70 1.50
CA GLY A 42 -10.73 8.17 1.13
C GLY A 42 -11.54 7.09 0.40
N ALA A 43 -10.89 6.33 -0.50
CA ALA A 43 -11.53 5.22 -1.19
C ALA A 43 -11.96 4.11 -0.22
N ALA A 44 -11.08 3.68 0.67
CA ALA A 44 -11.38 2.63 1.65
C ALA A 44 -12.41 3.06 2.71
N ALA A 45 -12.50 4.36 3.01
CA ALA A 45 -13.54 4.90 3.90
C ALA A 45 -14.91 4.98 3.21
N ALA A 46 -14.94 5.09 1.89
CA ALA A 46 -16.18 5.13 1.11
C ALA A 46 -16.82 3.74 0.95
N ASP A 47 -16.02 2.68 0.90
CA ASP A 47 -16.49 1.30 0.94
C ASP A 47 -15.51 0.44 1.76
N GLU A 48 -15.91 0.18 3.00
CA GLU A 48 -15.12 -0.54 3.99
C GLU A 48 -15.13 -2.05 3.82
N LEU A 49 -15.99 -2.58 2.95
CA LEU A 49 -16.15 -4.01 2.69
C LEU A 49 -15.51 -4.43 1.37
N ASP A 50 -15.10 -3.49 0.53
CA ASP A 50 -14.39 -3.83 -0.70
C ASP A 50 -12.93 -4.24 -0.42
N VAL A 51 -12.69 -5.54 -0.57
CA VAL A 51 -11.38 -6.19 -0.36
C VAL A 51 -10.26 -5.54 -1.19
N VAL A 52 -10.56 -5.07 -2.40
CA VAL A 52 -9.57 -4.43 -3.28
C VAL A 52 -9.14 -3.08 -2.70
N LEU A 53 -10.08 -2.32 -2.13
CA LEU A 53 -9.77 -1.02 -1.52
C LEU A 53 -8.92 -1.19 -0.25
N LEU A 54 -9.29 -2.16 0.59
CA LEU A 54 -8.53 -2.50 1.80
C LEU A 54 -7.13 -3.01 1.47
N ARG A 55 -6.98 -3.83 0.43
CA ARG A 55 -5.67 -4.28 -0.08
C ARG A 55 -4.81 -3.13 -0.53
N ASN A 56 -5.35 -2.24 -1.38
CA ASN A 56 -4.62 -1.09 -1.87
C ASN A 56 -4.24 -0.12 -0.75
N LEU A 57 -5.13 0.08 0.24
CA LEU A 57 -4.82 0.85 1.44
C LEU A 57 -3.68 0.21 2.25
N ALA A 58 -3.71 -1.11 2.46
CA ALA A 58 -2.66 -1.81 3.19
C ALA A 58 -1.29 -1.67 2.49
N LEU A 59 -1.26 -1.78 1.16
CA LEU A 59 -0.04 -1.56 0.37
C LEU A 59 0.45 -0.11 0.45
N ALA A 60 -0.46 0.86 0.33
CA ALA A 60 -0.14 2.28 0.40
C ALA A 60 0.43 2.67 1.78
N GLU A 61 -0.21 2.23 2.87
CA GLU A 61 0.27 2.47 4.24
C GLU A 61 1.60 1.77 4.51
N LEU A 62 1.81 0.58 3.97
CA LEU A 62 3.10 -0.12 4.09
C LEU A 62 4.21 0.64 3.37
N ARG A 63 3.95 1.13 2.16
CA ARG A 63 4.91 1.91 1.38
C ARG A 63 5.24 3.26 2.03
N ALA A 64 4.27 3.86 2.71
CA ALA A 64 4.43 5.06 3.53
C ALA A 64 5.12 4.79 4.90
N GLY A 65 5.41 3.54 5.25
CA GLY A 65 6.05 3.18 6.52
C GLY A 65 5.11 3.07 7.72
N HIS A 66 3.80 3.29 7.54
CA HIS A 66 2.78 3.19 8.59
C HIS A 66 2.35 1.75 8.84
N ARG A 67 3.29 0.92 9.27
CA ARG A 67 3.10 -0.53 9.42
C ARG A 67 1.89 -0.94 10.28
N ARG A 68 1.60 -0.22 11.37
CA ARG A 68 0.42 -0.51 12.22
C ARG A 68 -0.89 -0.33 11.43
N ARG A 69 -1.00 0.74 10.64
CA ARG A 69 -2.18 1.01 9.80
C ARG A 69 -2.29 0.01 8.65
N ALA A 70 -1.16 -0.37 8.05
CA ALA A 70 -1.12 -1.42 7.04
C ALA A 70 -1.64 -2.77 7.59
N LEU A 71 -1.25 -3.14 8.81
CA LEU A 71 -1.74 -4.35 9.47
C LEU A 71 -3.25 -4.29 9.76
N ALA A 72 -3.75 -3.14 10.22
CA ALA A 72 -5.18 -2.96 10.46
C ALA A 72 -6.00 -3.11 9.16
N ALA A 73 -5.55 -2.48 8.07
CA ALA A 73 -6.21 -2.59 6.76
C ALA A 73 -6.16 -4.04 6.22
N LEU A 74 -5.02 -4.71 6.38
CA LEU A 74 -4.85 -6.12 6.02
C LEU A 74 -5.81 -7.03 6.81
N GLN A 75 -5.89 -6.85 8.14
CA GLN A 75 -6.78 -7.66 8.99
C GLN A 75 -8.24 -7.47 8.60
N ARG A 76 -8.66 -6.23 8.33
CA ARG A 76 -10.00 -5.93 7.81
C ARG A 76 -10.24 -6.64 6.47
N GLY A 77 -9.29 -6.57 5.54
CA GLY A 77 -9.42 -7.21 4.23
C GLY A 77 -9.56 -8.73 4.32
N LEU A 78 -8.76 -9.36 5.18
CA LEU A 78 -8.83 -10.81 5.43
C LEU A 78 -10.07 -11.23 6.24
N ALA A 79 -10.67 -10.32 7.01
CA ALA A 79 -11.95 -10.59 7.67
C ALA A 79 -13.10 -10.65 6.65
N VAL A 80 -13.02 -9.85 5.57
CA VAL A 80 -14.00 -9.89 4.47
C VAL A 80 -13.74 -11.08 3.54
N ASP A 81 -12.51 -11.25 3.07
CA ASP A 81 -12.11 -12.39 2.24
C ASP A 81 -10.83 -13.04 2.79
N PRO A 82 -10.95 -14.13 3.58
CA PRO A 82 -9.82 -14.84 4.15
C PRO A 82 -8.92 -15.52 3.12
N ARG A 83 -9.40 -15.71 1.88
CA ARG A 83 -8.71 -16.46 0.82
C ARG A 83 -8.08 -15.56 -0.23
N GLU A 84 -8.17 -14.24 -0.08
CA GLU A 84 -7.61 -13.31 -1.06
C GLU A 84 -6.08 -13.47 -1.14
N PRO A 85 -5.52 -13.82 -2.32
CA PRO A 85 -4.14 -14.25 -2.43
C PRO A 85 -3.12 -13.14 -2.19
N GLU A 86 -3.42 -11.89 -2.55
CA GLU A 86 -2.51 -10.75 -2.40
C GLU A 86 -2.40 -10.29 -0.94
N LEU A 87 -3.49 -10.28 -0.19
CA LEU A 87 -3.55 -10.03 1.24
C LEU A 87 -2.84 -11.15 2.00
N LEU A 88 -2.99 -12.41 1.58
CA LEU A 88 -2.23 -13.51 2.16
C LEU A 88 -0.71 -13.38 1.89
N ARG A 89 -0.31 -12.98 0.68
CA ARG A 89 1.09 -12.64 0.35
C ARG A 89 1.58 -11.47 1.20
N LEU A 90 0.78 -10.41 1.33
CA LEU A 90 1.08 -9.24 2.13
C LEU A 90 1.24 -9.62 3.61
N ARG A 91 0.35 -10.47 4.14
CA ARG A 91 0.43 -11.01 5.51
C ARG A 91 1.73 -11.76 5.74
N ARG A 92 2.19 -12.59 4.80
CA ARG A 92 3.50 -13.28 4.91
C ARG A 92 4.67 -12.28 4.87
N SER A 93 4.60 -11.27 4.01
CA SER A 93 5.62 -10.21 3.92
C SER A 93 5.66 -9.30 5.16
N LEU A 94 4.52 -9.15 5.85
CA LEU A 94 4.44 -8.41 7.10
C LEU A 94 4.82 -9.30 8.29
N GLY A 95 4.44 -10.57 8.32
CA GLY A 95 4.84 -11.52 9.37
C GLY A 95 6.36 -11.73 9.43
N THR A 96 7.04 -11.61 8.29
CA THR A 96 8.50 -11.49 8.26
C THR A 96 8.90 -10.10 8.77
N ARG A 97 9.17 -9.99 10.08
CA ARG A 97 9.80 -8.80 10.67
C ARG A 97 11.16 -8.65 9.98
N ARG A 98 11.25 -7.85 8.91
CA ARG A 98 12.51 -7.57 8.21
C ARG A 98 13.44 -6.98 9.26
N ARG A 99 14.37 -7.80 9.76
CA ARG A 99 15.42 -7.32 10.66
C ARG A 99 16.19 -6.25 9.89
N PRO A 100 16.59 -5.15 10.55
CA PRO A 100 17.56 -4.24 9.95
C PRO A 100 18.74 -5.09 9.46
N VAL A 101 19.28 -4.77 8.29
CA VAL A 101 20.36 -5.57 7.67
C VAL A 101 21.54 -5.72 8.65
N LEU A 102 21.72 -4.75 9.54
CA LEU A 102 22.55 -4.85 10.74
C LEU A 102 21.70 -4.49 11.97
N GLY A 103 21.27 -5.51 12.73
CA GLY A 103 20.39 -5.34 13.90
C GLY A 103 21.01 -4.62 15.10
N PHE A 104 22.33 -4.38 15.09
CA PHE A 104 23.08 -3.71 16.16
C PHE A 104 23.24 -2.20 15.94
N LEU A 105 22.85 -1.66 14.77
CA LEU A 105 22.95 -0.23 14.45
C LEU A 105 21.55 0.37 14.36
N GLY A 106 21.29 1.40 15.18
CA GLY A 106 20.04 2.15 15.21
C GLY A 106 19.60 2.65 13.83
N ARG A 107 18.31 2.93 13.66
CA ARG A 107 17.69 3.25 12.36
C ARG A 107 18.25 4.50 11.67
N ASP A 108 18.91 5.40 12.40
CA ASP A 108 19.60 6.58 11.87
C ASP A 108 21.05 6.33 11.48
N HIS A 109 21.56 5.10 11.62
CA HIS A 109 22.94 4.83 11.27
C HIS A 109 23.13 4.89 9.74
N PRO A 110 24.07 5.73 9.25
CA PRO A 110 24.25 5.99 7.81
C PRO A 110 24.52 4.71 6.99
N LEU A 111 25.10 3.69 7.60
CA LEU A 111 25.32 2.37 6.97
C LEU A 111 24.02 1.64 6.62
N ASN A 112 22.99 1.69 7.46
CA ASN A 112 21.69 1.06 7.16
C ASN A 112 20.97 1.78 6.01
N ARG A 113 21.16 3.11 5.88
CA ARG A 113 20.65 3.90 4.75
C ARG A 113 21.40 3.59 3.44
N LEU A 114 22.71 3.43 3.51
CA LEU A 114 23.53 3.13 2.34
C LEU A 114 23.27 1.71 1.80
N LEU A 115 23.20 0.71 2.68
CA LEU A 115 22.89 -0.68 2.31
C LEU A 115 21.47 -0.82 1.75
N GLY A 116 20.50 -0.07 2.29
CA GLY A 116 19.16 0.02 1.72
C GLY A 116 19.14 0.57 0.28
N ARG A 117 19.97 1.59 -0.02
CA ARG A 117 20.10 2.15 -1.38
C ARG A 117 20.80 1.21 -2.36
N VAL A 118 21.85 0.51 -1.90
CA VAL A 118 22.62 -0.41 -2.76
C VAL A 118 21.82 -1.67 -3.09
N THR A 119 21.05 -2.20 -2.14
CA THR A 119 20.20 -3.39 -2.37
C THR A 119 18.98 -3.08 -3.26
N TYR A 120 18.49 -1.84 -3.27
CA TYR A 120 17.45 -1.40 -4.21
C TYR A 120 17.94 -1.40 -5.66
N ARG A 121 19.19 -1.01 -5.92
CA ARG A 121 19.78 -1.03 -7.28
C ARG A 121 20.04 -2.42 -7.84
N ARG A 122 20.24 -3.44 -6.99
CA ARG A 122 20.54 -4.83 -7.45
C ARG A 122 19.32 -5.68 -7.83
N ARG A 123 18.10 -5.17 -7.67
CA ARG A 123 16.87 -5.85 -8.14
C ARG A 123 16.25 -5.21 -9.39
N ALA A 124 16.86 -4.15 -9.92
CA ALA A 124 16.45 -3.46 -11.14
C ALA A 124 17.43 -3.74 -12.31
N GLY A 125 18.12 -4.88 -12.27
CA GLY A 125 18.91 -5.43 -13.36
C GLY A 125 18.43 -6.84 -13.65
#